data_AF-A0A7W2U3T3-F1
#
_entry.id   AF-A0A7W2U3T3-F1
#
_cell.length_a   1.000
_cell.length_b   1.000
_cell.length_c   1.000
_cell.angle_alpha   90.00
_cell.angle_beta   90.00
_cell.angle_gamma   90.00
#
_symmetry.space_group_name_H-M   'P 1'
#
loop_
_entity.id
_entity.type
_entity.pdbx_description
1 polymer ?
#
loop_
_entity_poly.entity_id
_entity_poly.type
_entity_poly.pdbx_seq_one_letter_code
_entity_poly.pdbx_strand_id
1 'polypeptide(L)'
;MNYTSIEELKNAWIFKHASLPISDSDKSKIKPMVSNRAKVLWDGAISKQVDHPDFFKKGDWPENASSWLDNGKWETVWESEESLLPEIILTHLKWDNNTVVYYCSSRDNVIETTWAVFQRCWKNFLFMDDGAILIGKKRNEAVQFLSTGYFKIGQKPS
;
A
#
# COMPACT_ATOMS: atom_id res chain seq x y z
N MET A 1 -6.30 -6.99 20.77
CA MET A 1 -6.71 -7.29 19.39
C MET A 1 -5.78 -6.53 18.45
N ASN A 2 -5.23 -7.16 17.41
CA ASN A 2 -4.24 -6.55 16.50
C ASN A 2 -4.87 -5.96 15.23
N TYR A 3 -6.08 -6.40 14.89
CA TYR A 3 -6.78 -6.04 13.67
C TYR A 3 -8.21 -5.61 14.02
N THR A 4 -8.79 -4.81 13.16
CA THR A 4 -10.20 -4.42 13.16
C THR A 4 -10.89 -5.05 11.94
N SER A 5 -12.22 -5.05 11.93
CA SER A 5 -12.99 -5.48 10.76
C SER A 5 -12.73 -4.54 9.57
N ILE A 6 -12.74 -5.07 8.35
CA ILE A 6 -12.73 -4.26 7.13
C ILE A 6 -13.90 -3.27 7.07
N GLU A 7 -15.00 -3.59 7.76
CA GLU A 7 -16.21 -2.76 7.84
C GLU A 7 -16.06 -1.54 8.74
N GLU A 8 -15.10 -1.58 9.68
CA GLU A 8 -14.80 -0.48 10.58
C GLU A 8 -13.84 0.55 9.96
N LEU A 9 -13.31 0.27 8.76
CA LEU A 9 -12.54 1.25 8.00
C LEU A 9 -13.43 2.43 7.60
N LYS A 10 -12.92 3.66 7.79
CA LYS A 10 -13.59 4.89 7.31
C LYS A 10 -13.98 4.80 5.83
N ASN A 11 -13.13 4.15 5.02
CA ASN A 11 -13.33 3.97 3.59
C ASN A 11 -13.71 2.52 3.24
N ALA A 12 -14.35 1.76 4.14
CA ALA A 12 -14.74 0.36 3.93
C ALA A 12 -15.52 0.11 2.63
N TRP A 13 -16.23 1.13 2.15
CA TRP A 13 -17.02 1.07 0.91
C TRP A 13 -16.19 0.73 -0.33
N ILE A 14 -14.89 1.05 -0.36
CA ILE A 14 -14.00 0.73 -1.50
C ILE A 14 -13.86 -0.79 -1.71
N PHE A 15 -13.92 -1.57 -0.62
CA PHE A 15 -13.86 -3.04 -0.67
C PHE A 15 -15.24 -3.70 -0.87
N LYS A 16 -16.28 -2.89 -0.98
CA LYS A 16 -17.67 -3.29 -1.25
C LYS A 16 -18.18 -2.75 -2.60
N HIS A 17 -17.30 -2.13 -3.39
CA HIS A 17 -17.68 -1.49 -4.64
C HIS A 17 -18.11 -2.54 -5.69
N ALA A 18 -19.30 -2.37 -6.25
CA ALA A 18 -19.90 -3.39 -7.13
C ALA A 18 -19.13 -3.63 -8.43
N SER A 19 -18.40 -2.62 -8.93
CA SER A 19 -17.57 -2.76 -10.14
C SER A 19 -16.26 -3.52 -9.90
N LEU A 20 -15.82 -3.66 -8.64
CA LEU A 20 -14.58 -4.35 -8.28
C LEU A 20 -14.85 -5.41 -7.20
N PRO A 21 -15.60 -6.48 -7.53
CA PRO A 21 -15.98 -7.48 -6.54
C PRO A 21 -14.75 -8.21 -5.99
N ILE A 22 -14.69 -8.32 -4.66
CA ILE A 22 -13.67 -9.11 -3.96
C ILE A 22 -14.30 -10.39 -3.41
N SER A 23 -13.64 -11.52 -3.62
CA SER A 23 -14.06 -12.81 -3.05
C SER A 23 -14.03 -12.77 -1.51
N ASP A 24 -14.91 -13.54 -0.84
CA ASP A 24 -14.93 -13.57 0.62
C ASP A 24 -13.63 -14.13 1.22
N SER A 25 -12.97 -15.05 0.49
CA SER A 25 -11.64 -15.56 0.83
C SER A 25 -10.60 -14.45 0.88
N ASP A 26 -10.59 -13.56 -0.12
CA ASP A 26 -9.65 -12.44 -0.18
C ASP A 26 -10.00 -11.36 0.83
N LYS A 27 -11.29 -11.02 0.99
CA LYS A 27 -11.75 -10.08 2.04
C LYS A 27 -11.28 -10.48 3.43
N SER A 28 -11.32 -11.78 3.75
CA SER A 28 -10.87 -12.30 5.06
C SER A 28 -9.35 -12.10 5.32
N LYS A 29 -8.57 -11.88 4.25
CA LYS A 29 -7.13 -11.67 4.29
C LYS A 29 -6.75 -10.19 4.27
N ILE A 30 -7.67 -9.30 3.93
CA ILE A 30 -7.50 -7.85 4.05
C ILE A 30 -7.76 -7.50 5.52
N LYS A 31 -6.68 -7.27 6.28
CA LYS A 31 -6.71 -7.12 7.73
C LYS A 31 -6.26 -5.72 8.12
N PRO A 32 -7.19 -4.75 8.24
CA PRO A 32 -6.86 -3.44 8.76
C PRO A 32 -6.34 -3.55 10.19
N MET A 33 -5.27 -2.86 10.49
CA MET A 33 -4.67 -2.85 11.83
C MET A 33 -5.45 -1.93 12.76
N VAL A 34 -5.49 -2.27 14.04
CA VAL A 34 -5.92 -1.29 15.06
C VAL A 34 -4.89 -0.15 15.12
N SER A 35 -5.35 1.07 15.43
CA SER A 35 -4.52 2.31 15.44
C SER A 35 -3.17 2.14 16.14
N ASN A 36 -3.12 1.53 17.33
CA ASN A 36 -1.85 1.33 18.06
C ASN A 36 -0.86 0.46 17.29
N ARG A 37 -1.32 -0.57 16.58
CA ARG A 37 -0.45 -1.44 15.77
C ARG A 37 -0.02 -0.74 14.48
N ALA A 38 -0.93 -0.01 13.83
CA ALA A 38 -0.64 0.79 12.65
C ALA A 38 0.48 1.81 12.95
N LYS A 39 0.38 2.53 14.09
CA LYS A 39 1.40 3.46 14.58
C LYS A 39 2.77 2.82 14.72
N VAL A 40 2.85 1.66 15.37
CA VAL A 40 4.12 0.94 15.57
C VAL A 40 4.75 0.54 14.23
N LEU A 41 3.94 0.07 13.28
CA LEU A 41 4.45 -0.28 11.95
C LEU A 41 4.92 0.97 11.19
N TRP A 42 4.11 2.03 11.17
CA TRP A 42 4.42 3.29 10.52
C TRP A 42 5.70 3.92 11.08
N ASP A 43 5.81 4.05 12.39
CA ASP A 43 6.97 4.62 13.08
C ASP A 43 8.24 3.78 12.86
N GLY A 44 8.08 2.46 12.67
CA GLY A 44 9.19 1.54 12.43
C GLY A 44 9.64 1.43 10.97
N ALA A 45 8.73 1.65 10.01
CA ALA A 45 8.99 1.35 8.60
C ALA A 45 8.84 2.55 7.65
N ILE A 46 8.09 3.58 8.02
CA ILE A 46 7.74 4.72 7.16
C ILE A 46 8.33 6.03 7.69
N SER A 47 7.83 6.55 8.82
CA SER A 47 8.32 7.79 9.42
C SER A 47 7.93 7.87 10.89
N LYS A 48 8.82 8.44 11.73
CA LYS A 48 8.52 8.81 13.13
C LYS A 48 8.07 10.26 13.30
N GLN A 49 8.18 11.06 12.24
CA GLN A 49 8.03 12.52 12.29
C GLN A 49 6.67 13.00 11.80
N VAL A 50 6.07 12.24 10.88
CA VAL A 50 4.83 12.62 10.19
C VAL A 50 3.84 11.46 10.27
N ASP A 51 2.56 11.78 10.14
CA ASP A 51 1.47 10.81 10.19
C ASP A 51 0.81 10.53 8.82
N HIS A 52 1.19 11.28 7.79
CA HIS A 52 0.63 11.18 6.44
C HIS A 52 1.73 11.28 5.37
N PRO A 53 1.61 10.57 4.24
CA PRO A 53 2.57 10.66 3.15
C PRO A 53 2.75 12.07 2.56
N ASP A 54 1.72 12.91 2.60
CA ASP A 54 1.80 14.30 2.08
C ASP A 54 2.75 15.21 2.88
N PHE A 55 3.11 14.82 4.11
CA PHE A 55 3.83 15.69 5.02
C PHE A 55 5.29 15.30 5.23
N PHE A 56 5.83 14.32 4.48
CA PHE A 56 7.20 13.85 4.66
C PHE A 56 8.20 15.02 4.69
N LYS A 57 9.19 14.92 5.59
CA LYS A 57 10.19 15.95 5.82
C LYS A 57 11.57 15.41 5.59
N LYS A 58 12.54 16.31 5.45
CA LYS A 58 13.96 15.95 5.42
C LYS A 58 14.30 15.05 6.62
N GLY A 59 14.83 13.86 6.32
CA GLY A 59 15.14 12.82 7.30
C GLY A 59 14.18 11.63 7.25
N ASP A 60 12.98 11.79 6.70
CA ASP A 60 12.13 10.67 6.34
C ASP A 60 12.65 10.06 5.03
N TRP A 61 12.79 8.73 5.01
CA TRP A 61 13.32 8.06 3.81
C TRP A 61 12.43 8.21 2.57
N PRO A 62 11.08 8.29 2.65
CA PRO A 62 10.27 8.50 1.47
C PRO A 62 10.49 9.88 0.81
N GLU A 63 10.97 10.87 1.56
CA GLU A 63 11.34 12.19 1.03
C GLU A 63 12.72 12.17 0.35
N ASN A 64 13.54 11.17 0.62
CA ASN A 64 14.84 11.07 -0.01
C ASN A 64 14.70 10.55 -1.45
N ALA A 65 15.06 11.39 -2.43
CA ALA A 65 15.08 11.00 -3.84
C ALA A 65 15.94 9.75 -4.10
N SER A 66 17.02 9.52 -3.35
CA SER A 66 17.87 8.34 -3.52
C SER A 66 17.23 7.03 -3.05
N SER A 67 16.10 7.09 -2.35
CA SER A 67 15.31 5.90 -2.02
C SER A 67 14.47 5.41 -3.19
N TRP A 68 14.28 6.22 -4.23
CA TRP A 68 13.45 5.90 -5.39
C TRP A 68 14.33 5.65 -6.62
N LEU A 69 13.99 4.60 -7.38
CA LEU A 69 14.78 4.12 -8.52
C LEU A 69 14.12 4.47 -9.86
N ASP A 70 12.79 4.38 -9.91
CA ASP A 70 12.02 4.61 -11.12
C ASP A 70 10.59 5.05 -10.78
N ASN A 71 9.85 5.51 -11.77
CA ASN A 71 8.46 5.95 -11.65
C ASN A 71 7.64 5.60 -12.89
N GLY A 72 6.32 5.59 -12.74
CA GLY A 72 5.39 5.33 -13.84
C GLY A 72 3.98 5.78 -13.49
N LYS A 73 3.03 5.55 -14.40
CA LYS A 73 1.61 5.87 -14.18
C LYS A 73 0.86 4.62 -13.75
N TRP A 74 0.21 4.66 -12.60
CA TRP A 74 -0.70 3.57 -12.17
C TRP A 74 -2.14 3.87 -12.58
N GLU A 75 -2.55 5.15 -12.60
CA GLU A 75 -3.94 5.55 -12.84
C GLU A 75 -4.42 5.15 -14.23
N THR A 76 -3.60 5.36 -15.26
CA THR A 76 -3.93 4.95 -16.63
C THR A 76 -4.11 3.44 -16.78
N VAL A 77 -3.38 2.64 -15.98
CA VAL A 77 -3.55 1.17 -15.96
C VAL A 77 -4.80 0.80 -15.16
N TRP A 78 -5.07 1.53 -14.08
CA TRP A 78 -6.26 1.34 -13.25
C TRP A 78 -7.56 1.56 -14.02
N GLU A 79 -7.61 2.63 -14.84
CA GLU A 79 -8.75 2.98 -15.71
C GLU A 79 -8.93 2.03 -16.90
N SER A 80 -7.90 1.25 -17.23
CA SER A 80 -7.95 0.29 -18.34
C SER A 80 -8.58 -1.06 -17.92
N GLU A 81 -8.81 -1.92 -18.90
CA GLU A 81 -9.24 -3.31 -18.67
C GLU A 81 -8.12 -4.22 -18.12
N GLU A 82 -6.90 -3.69 -17.94
CA GLU A 82 -5.80 -4.46 -17.37
C GLU A 82 -6.11 -4.87 -15.92
N SER A 83 -5.92 -6.15 -15.65
CA SER A 83 -6.18 -6.76 -14.35
C SER A 83 -4.96 -6.69 -13.43
N LEU A 84 -3.77 -6.65 -14.01
CA LEU A 84 -2.50 -6.66 -13.30
C LEU A 84 -2.01 -5.25 -12.97
N LEU A 85 -1.11 -5.18 -11.98
CA LEU A 85 -0.34 -3.97 -11.70
C LEU A 85 0.61 -3.65 -12.88
N PRO A 86 1.04 -2.38 -13.02
CA PRO A 86 2.10 -2.00 -13.95
C PRO A 86 3.32 -2.94 -13.88
N GLU A 87 3.84 -3.35 -15.04
CA GLU A 87 4.94 -4.32 -15.16
C GLU A 87 6.20 -3.90 -14.38
N ILE A 88 6.47 -2.60 -14.30
CA ILE A 88 7.57 -2.02 -13.52
C ILE A 88 7.46 -2.40 -12.03
N ILE A 89 6.25 -2.35 -11.46
CA ILE A 89 6.00 -2.77 -10.07
C ILE A 89 6.22 -4.27 -9.92
N LEU A 90 5.69 -5.08 -10.84
CA LEU A 90 5.80 -6.54 -10.79
C LEU A 90 7.25 -7.02 -10.93
N THR A 91 8.06 -6.34 -11.74
CA THR A 91 9.47 -6.66 -11.95
C THR A 91 10.34 -6.26 -10.76
N HIS A 92 10.02 -5.12 -10.13
CA HIS A 92 10.71 -4.62 -8.95
C HIS A 92 10.39 -5.46 -7.70
N LEU A 93 9.11 -5.74 -7.48
CA LEU A 93 8.63 -6.49 -6.32
C LEU A 93 8.73 -8.00 -6.56
N LYS A 94 9.93 -8.56 -6.39
CA LYS A 94 10.19 -10.02 -6.49
C LYS A 94 9.75 -10.78 -5.23
N TRP A 95 8.50 -10.56 -4.81
CA TRP A 95 7.93 -11.15 -3.62
C TRP A 95 7.15 -12.42 -3.94
N ASP A 96 7.28 -13.42 -3.07
CA ASP A 96 6.45 -14.62 -3.13
C ASP A 96 4.98 -14.28 -2.84
N ASN A 97 4.04 -15.04 -3.42
CA ASN A 97 2.60 -14.84 -3.26
C ASN A 97 2.12 -14.79 -1.80
N ASN A 98 2.80 -15.48 -0.90
CA ASN A 98 2.51 -15.55 0.54
C ASN A 98 3.22 -14.45 1.36
N THR A 99 4.03 -13.61 0.72
CA THR A 99 4.72 -12.50 1.39
C THR A 99 3.68 -11.59 2.04
N VAL A 100 3.83 -11.35 3.34
CA VAL A 100 2.99 -10.39 4.05
C VAL A 100 3.37 -8.99 3.58
N VAL A 101 2.39 -8.23 3.14
CA VAL A 101 2.55 -6.85 2.69
C VAL A 101 1.71 -5.91 3.54
N TYR A 102 2.17 -4.68 3.64
CA TYR A 102 1.49 -3.61 4.36
C TYR A 102 1.23 -2.47 3.38
N TYR A 103 -0.03 -2.07 3.29
CA TYR A 103 -0.46 -0.89 2.55
C TYR A 103 -0.69 0.24 3.55
N CYS A 104 0.20 1.21 3.54
CA CYS A 104 0.32 2.28 4.53
C CYS A 104 -0.19 3.61 3.96
N SER A 105 -1.48 3.90 4.10
CA SER A 105 -2.06 5.18 3.67
C SER A 105 -1.79 6.28 4.69
N SER A 106 -1.80 5.96 5.98
CA SER A 106 -1.41 6.90 7.04
C SER A 106 -0.97 6.15 8.31
N ARG A 107 -0.44 6.89 9.29
CA ARG A 107 0.03 6.34 10.56
C ARG A 107 -1.04 5.60 11.36
N ASP A 108 -2.30 6.00 11.19
CA ASP A 108 -3.45 5.35 11.82
C ASP A 108 -4.17 4.36 10.90
N ASN A 109 -3.83 4.34 9.61
CA ASN A 109 -4.47 3.49 8.60
C ASN A 109 -3.45 2.64 7.85
N VAL A 110 -3.24 1.44 8.37
CA VAL A 110 -2.42 0.42 7.73
C VAL A 110 -3.19 -0.87 7.58
N ILE A 111 -3.14 -1.44 6.38
CA ILE A 111 -3.78 -2.71 6.06
C ILE A 111 -2.72 -3.78 5.83
N GLU A 112 -2.83 -4.89 6.55
CA GLU A 112 -2.01 -6.09 6.34
C GLU A 112 -2.74 -7.04 5.40
N THR A 113 -2.02 -7.59 4.42
CA THR A 113 -2.52 -8.68 3.57
C THR A 113 -1.35 -9.50 3.02
N THR A 114 -1.58 -10.40 2.07
CA THR A 114 -0.51 -11.06 1.32
C THR A 114 -0.33 -10.42 -0.06
N TRP A 115 0.87 -10.53 -0.62
CA TRP A 115 1.18 -9.99 -1.95
C TRP A 115 0.19 -10.44 -3.01
N ALA A 116 -0.14 -11.74 -3.05
CA ALA A 116 -1.11 -12.25 -4.02
C ALA A 116 -2.52 -11.68 -3.86
N VAL A 117 -2.96 -11.40 -2.63
CA VAL A 117 -4.26 -10.76 -2.38
C VAL A 117 -4.22 -9.30 -2.82
N PHE A 118 -3.15 -8.58 -2.49
CA PHE A 118 -2.96 -7.21 -2.97
C PHE A 118 -2.98 -7.15 -4.49
N GLN A 119 -2.24 -8.02 -5.20
CA GLN A 119 -2.23 -8.06 -6.67
C GLN A 119 -3.60 -8.31 -7.27
N ARG A 120 -4.46 -9.15 -6.67
CA ARG A 120 -5.83 -9.37 -7.18
C ARG A 120 -6.77 -8.20 -6.89
N CYS A 121 -6.52 -7.49 -5.80
CA CYS A 121 -7.44 -6.46 -5.29
C CYS A 121 -6.89 -5.04 -5.44
N TRP A 122 -5.76 -4.84 -6.11
CA TRP A 122 -4.99 -3.59 -6.10
C TRP A 122 -5.83 -2.37 -6.49
N LYS A 123 -6.74 -2.52 -7.46
CA LYS A 123 -7.65 -1.45 -7.87
C LYS A 123 -8.53 -0.94 -6.72
N ASN A 124 -8.92 -1.82 -5.80
CA ASN A 124 -9.70 -1.44 -4.61
C ASN A 124 -8.83 -0.66 -3.60
N PHE A 125 -7.55 -1.04 -3.46
CA PHE A 125 -6.62 -0.33 -2.58
C PHE A 125 -6.37 1.10 -3.09
N LEU A 126 -6.18 1.26 -4.40
CA LEU A 126 -5.86 2.56 -5.00
C LEU A 126 -7.08 3.47 -5.23
N PHE A 127 -8.28 3.06 -4.84
CA PHE A 127 -9.53 3.78 -5.14
C PHE A 127 -9.57 5.21 -4.55
N MET A 128 -8.84 5.44 -3.45
CA MET A 128 -8.78 6.72 -2.73
C MET A 128 -7.32 7.09 -2.40
N ASP A 129 -6.37 6.68 -3.23
CA ASP A 129 -4.96 6.79 -2.85
C ASP A 129 -4.48 8.25 -2.77
N ASP A 130 -3.93 8.59 -1.62
CA ASP A 130 -3.44 9.91 -1.22
C ASP A 130 -1.94 9.91 -0.91
N GLY A 131 -1.17 8.95 -1.46
CA GLY A 131 0.27 8.89 -1.24
C GLY A 131 0.76 7.59 -0.61
N ALA A 132 -0.08 6.56 -0.53
CA ALA A 132 0.15 5.35 0.23
C ALA A 132 1.43 4.63 -0.19
N ILE A 133 2.07 4.00 0.79
CA ILE A 133 3.30 3.23 0.57
C ILE A 133 3.02 1.75 0.82
N LEU A 134 3.32 0.93 -0.19
CA LEU A 134 3.30 -0.52 -0.12
C LEU A 134 4.69 -1.05 0.23
N ILE A 135 4.79 -1.83 1.29
CA ILE A 135 6.03 -2.48 1.74
C ILE A 135 5.81 -3.97 2.04
N GLY A 136 6.86 -4.77 1.84
CA GLY A 136 6.88 -6.19 2.18
C GLY A 136 7.50 -6.44 3.55
N LYS A 137 6.95 -7.38 4.32
CA LYS A 137 7.52 -7.80 5.61
C LYS A 137 8.91 -8.38 5.39
N LYS A 138 9.93 -7.78 6.02
CA LYS A 138 11.36 -8.13 5.88
C LYS A 138 11.88 -7.98 4.43
N ARG A 139 11.27 -7.10 3.65
CA ARG A 139 11.68 -6.76 2.29
C ARG A 139 12.12 -5.30 2.26
N ASN A 140 13.11 -4.99 1.42
CA ASN A 140 13.58 -3.62 1.27
C ASN A 140 12.88 -2.90 0.13
N GLU A 141 12.31 -3.62 -0.83
CA GLU A 141 11.56 -3.02 -1.92
C GLU A 141 10.30 -2.30 -1.38
N ALA A 142 9.97 -1.18 -2.01
CA ALA A 142 8.80 -0.38 -1.68
C ALA A 142 8.20 0.24 -2.94
N VAL A 143 6.92 0.55 -2.88
CA VAL A 143 6.21 1.34 -3.90
C VAL A 143 5.43 2.43 -3.21
N GLN A 144 5.51 3.66 -3.69
CA GLN A 144 4.62 4.74 -3.28
C GLN A 144 3.68 5.07 -4.42
N PHE A 145 2.39 5.11 -4.15
CA PHE A 145 1.35 5.53 -5.10
C PHE A 145 0.96 6.97 -4.76
N LEU A 146 1.10 7.89 -5.71
CA LEU A 146 0.85 9.31 -5.53
C LEU A 146 -0.55 9.66 -6.02
N SER A 147 -1.17 10.65 -5.37
CA SER A 147 -2.47 11.24 -5.76
C SER A 147 -2.47 11.89 -7.14
N THR A 148 -1.30 12.07 -7.76
CA THR A 148 -1.14 12.57 -9.14
C THR A 148 -1.33 11.48 -10.21
N GLY A 149 -1.64 10.24 -9.81
CA GLY A 149 -1.76 9.08 -10.71
C GLY A 149 -0.43 8.39 -11.05
N TYR A 150 0.66 8.83 -10.43
CA TYR A 150 2.00 8.26 -10.60
C TYR A 150 2.38 7.36 -9.42
N PHE A 151 3.24 6.38 -9.67
CA PHE A 151 3.89 5.61 -8.61
C PHE A 151 5.41 5.79 -8.69
N LYS A 152 6.09 5.56 -7.57
CA LYS A 152 7.54 5.44 -7.48
C LYS A 152 7.89 4.06 -6.96
N ILE A 153 8.86 3.40 -7.57
CA ILE A 153 9.45 2.16 -7.04
C ILE A 153 10.79 2.47 -6.39
N GLY A 154 11.11 1.81 -5.28
CA GLY A 154 12.27 2.17 -4.48
C GLY A 154 12.67 1.12 -3.47
N GLN A 155 13.64 1.50 -2.63
CA GLN A 155 14.11 0.69 -1.52
C GLN A 155 14.08 1.49 -0.22
N LYS A 156 13.43 0.93 0.80
CA LYS A 156 13.55 1.45 2.16
C LYS A 156 14.98 1.22 2.69
N PRO A 157 15.50 2.11 3.55
CA PRO A 157 16.77 1.87 4.23
C PRO A 157 16.70 0.59 5.07
N SER A 158 17.84 -0.09 5.19
CA SER A 158 18.00 -1.32 5.97
C SER A 158 18.14 -1.03 7.46
#